data_AF-A0AAU4Y0Q4-F1
#
_entry.id   AF-A0AAU4Y0Q4-F1
#
_cell.length_a   1.000
_cell.length_b   1.000
_cell.length_c   1.000
_cell.angle_alpha   90.00
_cell.angle_beta   90.00
_cell.angle_gamma   90.00
#
_symmetry.space_group_name_H-M   'P 1'
#
loop_
_entity.id
_entity.type
_entity.pdbx_description
1 polymer ?
#
loop_
_entity_poly.entity_id
_entity_poly.type
_entity_poly.pdbx_seq_one_letter_code
_entity_poly.pdbx_strand_id
1 'polypeptide(L)'
;MNHHLTTQAPCPTPEQTYADAPSILDEIGWTARTLAALECFTALDREFYLRKAALLDRIALLDEPDTPRETTETAVAAALYLIDLDQSGVTCDPRTYVRQQYARSLTDDQ
;
A
#
# COMPACT_ATOMS: atom_id res chain seq x y z
N MET A 1 6.36 -36.21 -5.88
CA MET A 1 5.76 -34.86 -5.96
C MET A 1 6.62 -33.92 -5.14
N ASN A 2 7.39 -33.05 -5.77
CA ASN A 2 8.22 -32.08 -5.07
C ASN A 2 7.41 -30.79 -4.91
N HIS A 3 6.89 -30.55 -3.71
CA HIS A 3 6.33 -29.25 -3.35
C HIS A 3 7.50 -28.28 -3.17
N HIS A 4 7.80 -27.51 -4.22
CA HIS A 4 8.69 -26.37 -4.15
C HIS A 4 7.97 -25.31 -3.31
N LEU A 5 8.15 -25.37 -1.98
CA LEU A 5 7.85 -24.25 -1.10
C LEU A 5 8.84 -23.14 -1.49
N THR A 6 8.48 -22.33 -2.47
CA THR A 6 9.18 -21.08 -2.74
C THR A 6 9.12 -20.29 -1.44
N THR A 7 10.27 -20.21 -0.76
CA THR A 7 10.48 -19.31 0.37
C THR A 7 10.23 -17.90 -0.16
N GLN A 8 9.00 -17.41 0.00
CA GLN A 8 8.68 -16.02 -0.23
C GLN A 8 9.61 -15.24 0.72
N ALA A 9 10.53 -14.45 0.17
CA ALA A 9 11.48 -13.69 0.97
C ALA A 9 10.73 -12.99 2.11
N PRO A 10 11.26 -12.99 3.35
CA PRO A 10 10.58 -12.34 4.47
C PRO A 10 10.30 -10.90 4.07
N CYS A 11 9.02 -10.51 4.12
CA CYS A 11 8.61 -9.16 3.79
C CYS A 11 9.41 -8.19 4.66
N PRO A 12 10.02 -7.13 4.08
CA PRO A 12 10.73 -6.13 4.87
C PRO A 12 9.80 -5.57 5.95
N THR A 13 10.37 -5.16 7.08
CA THR A 13 9.56 -4.53 8.13
C THR A 13 8.92 -3.25 7.56
N PRO A 14 7.81 -2.77 8.13
CA PRO A 14 7.19 -1.54 7.64
C PRO A 14 8.16 -0.36 7.61
N GLU A 15 9.04 -0.27 8.60
CA GLU A 15 10.07 0.78 8.70
C GLU A 15 11.07 0.69 7.55
N GLN A 16 11.50 -0.51 7.19
CA GLN A 16 12.41 -0.73 6.06
C GLN A 16 11.73 -0.46 4.72
N THR A 17 10.47 -0.86 4.59
CA THR A 17 9.68 -0.69 3.35
C THR A 17 9.49 0.79 3.01
N TYR A 18 9.31 1.63 4.02
CA TYR A 18 8.95 3.03 3.85
C TYR A 18 10.07 4.01 4.17
N ALA A 19 11.31 3.53 4.37
CA ALA A 19 12.45 4.37 4.74
C ALA A 19 12.68 5.52 3.76
N ASP A 20 12.53 5.24 2.46
CA ASP A 20 12.74 6.20 1.37
C ASP A 20 11.42 6.80 0.84
N ALA A 21 10.29 6.52 1.50
CA ALA A 21 8.99 7.02 1.07
C ALA A 21 8.88 8.54 1.31
N PRO A 22 8.18 9.28 0.43
CA PRO A 22 7.88 10.71 0.66
C PRO A 22 7.18 10.94 1.98
N SER A 23 7.30 12.14 2.57
CA SER A 23 6.61 12.43 3.84
C SER A 23 5.09 12.23 3.72
N ILE A 24 4.41 11.90 4.83
CA ILE A 24 2.95 11.71 4.84
C ILE A 24 2.23 12.96 4.28
N LEU A 25 2.70 14.16 4.64
CA LEU A 25 2.10 15.42 4.18
C LEU A 25 2.28 15.62 2.66
N ASP A 26 3.47 15.33 2.14
CA ASP A 26 3.73 15.42 0.70
C ASP A 26 2.86 14.43 -0.09
N GLU A 27 2.69 13.22 0.45
CA GLU A 27 1.90 12.17 -0.19
C GLU A 27 0.40 12.47 -0.15
N ILE A 28 -0.11 13.07 0.94
CA ILE A 28 -1.48 13.62 1.01
C ILE A 28 -1.64 14.71 -0.04
N GLY A 29 -0.68 15.65 -0.12
CA GLY A 29 -0.71 16.74 -1.09
C GLY A 29 -0.62 16.27 -2.54
N TRP A 30 0.13 15.19 -2.82
CA TRP A 30 0.15 14.54 -4.12
C TRP A 30 -1.20 13.90 -4.43
N THR A 31 -1.74 13.09 -3.52
CA THR A 31 -3.03 12.39 -3.70
C THR A 31 -4.17 13.38 -3.97
N ALA A 32 -4.26 14.45 -3.19
CA ALA A 32 -5.29 15.46 -3.33
C ALA A 32 -5.20 16.23 -4.66
N ARG A 33 -3.98 16.60 -5.08
CA ARG A 33 -3.76 17.29 -6.36
C ARG A 33 -4.07 16.38 -7.55
N THR A 34 -3.65 15.11 -7.49
CA THR A 34 -3.97 14.13 -8.54
C THR A 34 -5.48 13.99 -8.68
N LEU A 35 -6.23 13.85 -7.58
CA LEU A 35 -7.70 13.77 -7.65
C LEU A 35 -8.35 15.06 -8.17
N ALA A 36 -7.85 16.23 -7.77
CA ALA A 36 -8.40 17.52 -8.20
C ALA A 36 -8.16 17.83 -9.68
N ALA A 37 -7.15 17.21 -10.30
CA ALA A 37 -6.81 17.40 -11.70
C ALA A 37 -7.65 16.51 -12.66
N LEU A 38 -8.41 15.56 -12.13
CA LEU A 38 -9.15 14.58 -12.94
C LEU A 38 -10.57 15.05 -13.23
N GLU A 39 -11.05 14.71 -14.41
CA GLU A 39 -12.48 14.78 -14.69
C GLU A 39 -13.23 13.72 -13.86
N CYS A 40 -14.49 14.01 -13.50
CA CYS A 40 -15.32 13.06 -12.77
C CYS A 40 -15.36 11.69 -13.47
N PHE A 41 -15.28 10.62 -12.68
CA PHE A 41 -15.31 9.23 -13.13
C PHE A 41 -14.10 8.76 -13.96
N THR A 42 -13.02 9.55 -13.99
CA THR A 42 -11.75 9.09 -14.56
C THR A 42 -11.17 7.96 -13.71
N ALA A 43 -10.89 6.81 -14.34
CA ALA A 43 -10.18 5.72 -13.69
C ALA A 43 -8.73 6.13 -13.44
N LEU A 44 -8.22 5.82 -12.25
CA LEU A 44 -6.85 6.08 -11.86
C LEU A 44 -5.97 4.86 -12.14
N ASP A 45 -4.69 5.10 -12.38
CA ASP A 45 -3.74 4.03 -12.61
C ASP A 45 -3.42 3.27 -11.31
N ARG A 46 -2.94 2.03 -11.48
CA ARG A 46 -2.53 1.17 -10.37
C ARG A 46 -1.54 1.86 -9.42
N GLU A 47 -0.59 2.64 -9.95
CA GLU A 47 0.40 3.36 -9.15
C GLU A 47 -0.28 4.29 -8.13
N PHE A 48 -1.33 5.01 -8.53
CA PHE A 48 -2.07 5.88 -7.63
C PHE A 48 -2.66 5.08 -6.46
N TYR A 49 -3.30 3.94 -6.75
CA TYR A 49 -3.91 3.11 -5.72
C TYR A 49 -2.87 2.45 -4.81
N LEU A 50 -1.72 2.05 -5.36
CA LEU A 50 -0.59 1.53 -4.59
C LEU A 50 -0.03 2.59 -3.63
N ARG A 51 0.25 3.79 -4.13
CA ARG A 51 0.75 4.92 -3.33
C ARG A 51 -0.24 5.34 -2.24
N LYS A 52 -1.53 5.40 -2.57
CA LYS A 52 -2.61 5.67 -1.61
C LYS A 52 -2.69 4.59 -0.53
N ALA A 53 -2.62 3.32 -0.90
CA ALA A 53 -2.65 2.22 0.07
C ALA A 53 -1.42 2.25 0.99
N ALA A 54 -0.23 2.52 0.45
CA ALA A 54 1.00 2.67 1.22
C ALA A 54 0.95 3.88 2.18
N LEU A 55 0.36 5.00 1.76
CA LEU A 55 0.12 6.16 2.64
C LEU A 55 -0.78 5.80 3.82
N LEU A 56 -1.91 5.12 3.57
CA LEU A 56 -2.85 4.74 4.61
C LEU A 56 -2.26 3.69 5.56
N ASP A 57 -1.45 2.75 5.06
CA ASP A 57 -0.71 1.81 5.88
C ASP A 57 0.27 2.53 6.82
N ARG A 58 0.97 3.55 6.34
CA ARG A 58 1.88 4.38 7.16
C ARG A 58 1.14 5.18 8.22
N ILE A 59 0.00 5.78 7.89
CA ILE A 59 -0.85 6.46 8.87
C ILE A 59 -1.32 5.47 9.95
N ALA A 60 -1.72 4.26 9.56
CA ALA A 60 -2.15 3.22 10.49
C ALA A 60 -1.01 2.65 11.37
N LEU A 61 0.25 2.87 11.01
CA LEU A 61 1.41 2.51 11.87
C LEU A 61 1.72 3.58 12.91
N LEU A 62 1.25 4.82 12.70
CA LEU A 62 1.39 5.91 13.67
C LEU A 62 0.31 5.89 14.75
N ASP A 63 -0.75 5.11 14.55
CA ASP A 63 -1.87 5.05 15.50
C ASP A 63 -1.42 4.40 16.81
N GLU A 64 -1.62 5.10 17.92
CA GLU A 64 -1.27 4.58 19.24
C GLU A 64 -2.20 3.42 19.62
N PRO A 65 -1.70 2.39 20.34
CA PRO A 65 -2.47 1.19 20.64
C PRO A 65 -3.78 1.44 21.40
N ASP A 66 -3.90 2.60 22.06
CA ASP A 66 -5.07 3.00 22.86
C ASP A 66 -6.10 3.88 22.11
N THR A 67 -5.88 4.18 20.81
CA THR A 67 -6.77 5.06 20.01
C THR A 67 -7.59 4.22 19.00
N PRO A 68 -8.84 4.61 18.65
CA PRO A 68 -9.71 3.81 17.79
C PRO A 68 -9.09 3.44 16.44
N ARG A 69 -9.19 2.15 16.11
CA ARG A 69 -8.59 1.39 14.98
C ARG A 69 -9.04 1.82 13.57
N GLU A 70 -9.68 2.98 13.41
CA GLU A 70 -10.28 3.44 12.15
C GLU A 70 -9.24 3.58 11.03
N THR A 71 -8.03 4.04 11.37
CA THR A 71 -6.92 4.16 10.40
C THR A 71 -6.48 2.78 9.89
N THR A 72 -6.46 1.77 10.75
CA THR A 72 -6.13 0.40 10.41
C THR A 72 -7.20 -0.23 9.52
N GLU A 73 -8.48 -0.03 9.82
CA GLU A 73 -9.57 -0.51 8.96
C GLU A 73 -9.50 0.15 7.57
N THR A 74 -9.23 1.45 7.53
CA THR A 74 -9.06 2.20 6.28
C THR A 74 -7.87 1.68 5.47
N ALA A 75 -6.74 1.38 6.13
CA ALA A 75 -5.56 0.79 5.49
C ALA A 75 -5.86 -0.62 4.93
N VAL A 76 -6.60 -1.45 5.68
CA VAL A 76 -7.03 -2.79 5.22
C VAL A 76 -7.95 -2.67 4.01
N ALA A 77 -8.94 -1.76 4.04
CA ALA A 77 -9.85 -1.56 2.91
C ALA A 77 -9.11 -1.12 1.64
N ALA A 78 -8.15 -0.19 1.76
CA ALA A 78 -7.33 0.24 0.63
C ALA A 78 -6.44 -0.90 0.09
N ALA A 79 -5.89 -1.73 0.98
CA ALA A 79 -5.12 -2.90 0.59
C ALA A 79 -5.95 -3.95 -0.15
N LEU A 80 -7.17 -4.23 0.32
CA LEU A 80 -8.09 -5.15 -0.33
C LEU A 80 -8.48 -4.63 -1.72
N TYR A 81 -8.73 -3.33 -1.86
CA TYR A 81 -9.00 -2.73 -3.16
C TYR A 81 -7.83 -2.92 -4.14
N LEU A 82 -6.59 -2.76 -3.67
CA LEU A 82 -5.41 -3.00 -4.52
C LEU A 82 -5.27 -4.48 -4.91
N ILE A 83 -5.54 -5.42 -3.99
CA ILE A 83 -5.53 -6.87 -4.27
C ILE A 83 -6.55 -7.23 -5.35
N ASP A 84 -7.76 -6.66 -5.26
CA ASP A 84 -8.84 -6.84 -6.23
C ASP A 84 -8.47 -6.24 -7.59
N LEU A 85 -7.94 -5.02 -7.59
CA LEU A 85 -7.44 -4.34 -8.80
C LEU A 85 -6.36 -5.17 -9.52
N ASP A 86 -5.46 -5.78 -8.75
CA ASP A 86 -4.37 -6.61 -9.27
C ASP A 86 -4.84 -8.02 -9.69
N GLN A 87 -6.09 -8.39 -9.38
CA GLN A 87 -6.64 -9.73 -9.60
C GLN A 87 -5.74 -10.84 -9.03
N SER A 88 -4.99 -10.54 -7.96
CA SER A 88 -3.86 -11.36 -7.53
C SER A 88 -4.28 -12.65 -6.81
N GLY A 89 -5.52 -12.72 -6.31
CA GLY A 89 -6.04 -13.88 -5.58
C GLY A 89 -5.26 -14.24 -4.30
N VAL A 90 -4.41 -13.33 -3.83
CA VAL A 90 -3.49 -13.56 -2.71
C VAL A 90 -4.25 -13.60 -1.37
N THR A 91 -3.94 -14.57 -0.52
CA THR A 91 -4.56 -14.77 0.80
C THR A 91 -3.69 -14.31 1.98
N CYS A 92 -2.62 -13.55 1.73
CA CYS A 92 -1.80 -13.00 2.80
C CYS A 92 -2.52 -11.83 3.51
N ASP A 93 -1.94 -11.37 4.62
CA ASP A 93 -2.39 -10.14 5.25
C ASP A 93 -2.40 -8.98 4.22
N PRO A 94 -3.53 -8.25 4.05
CA PRO A 94 -3.64 -7.23 3.01
C PRO A 94 -2.58 -6.13 3.12
N ARG A 95 -2.25 -5.70 4.35
CA ARG A 95 -1.24 -4.64 4.55
C ARG A 95 0.16 -5.13 4.18
N THR A 96 0.45 -6.41 4.42
CA THR A 96 1.67 -7.07 3.95
C THR A 96 1.75 -7.09 2.42
N TYR A 97 0.63 -7.32 1.72
CA TYR A 97 0.58 -7.24 0.27
C TYR A 97 0.98 -5.86 -0.25
N VAL A 98 0.42 -4.80 0.34
CA VAL A 98 0.77 -3.41 -0.02
C VAL A 98 2.27 -3.15 0.14
N ARG A 99 2.86 -3.55 1.27
CA ARG A 99 4.30 -3.38 1.53
C ARG A 99 5.17 -4.10 0.50
N GLN A 100 4.79 -5.33 0.12
CA GLN A 100 5.51 -6.09 -0.91
C GLN A 100 5.43 -5.40 -2.28
N GLN A 101 4.25 -4.92 -2.66
CA GLN A 101 4.06 -4.26 -3.95
C GLN A 101 4.76 -2.90 -4.01
N TYR A 102 4.76 -2.16 -2.90
CA TYR A 102 5.45 -0.87 -2.80
C TYR A 102 6.97 -1.04 -2.87
N ALA A 103 7.53 -2.02 -2.16
CA ALA A 103 8.96 -2.34 -2.25
C ALA A 103 9.37 -2.75 -3.67
N ARG A 104 8.50 -3.48 -4.39
CA ARG A 104 8.73 -3.85 -5.79
C ARG A 104 8.73 -2.65 -6.72
N SER A 105 7.77 -1.73 -6.60
CA SER A 105 7.73 -0.54 -7.46
C SER A 105 8.99 0.33 -7.31
N LEU A 106 9.55 0.43 -6.11
CA LEU A 106 10.82 1.14 -5.89
C LEU A 106 12.01 0.48 -6.60
N THR A 107 11.97 -0.83 -6.81
CA THR A 107 13.02 -1.56 -7.52
C THR A 107 12.86 -1.42 -9.04
N ASP A 108 11.63 -1.38 -9.53
CA ASP A 108 11.34 -1.24 -10.97
C ASP A 108 11.65 0.17 -11.51
N ASP A 109 11.69 1.18 -10.62
CA ASP A 109 12.03 2.58 -10.94
C ASP A 109 13.55 2.90 -10.92
N GLN A 110 14.43 1.92 -10.65
CA GLN A 110 15.91 2.07 -10.69
C GLN A 110 16.55 1.59 -12.00
#